data_AF-A0AAP9WAR3-F1
#
_entry.id   AF-A0AAP9WAR3-F1
#
_cell.length_a   1.000
_cell.length_b   1.000
_cell.length_c   1.000
_cell.angle_alpha   90.00
_cell.angle_beta   90.00
_cell.angle_gamma   90.00
#
_symmetry.space_group_name_H-M   'P 1'
#
loop_
_entity.id
_entity.type
_entity.pdbx_description
1 polymer ?
#
loop_
_entity_poly.entity_id
_entity_poly.type
_entity_poly.pdbx_seq_one_letter_code
_entity_poly.pdbx_strand_id
1 'polypeptide(L)' 'MIDAKNLKSQKESDMSYKMDGAKFQTMEELIDAFYPLYSDTMSEDDFEKYVQENAKEE' A
#
# COMPACT_ATOMS: atom_id res chain seq x y z
N MET A 1 -34.45 5.93 16.61
CA MET A 1 -33.58 4.80 16.19
C MET A 1 -32.59 5.39 15.22
N ILE A 2 -31.31 5.47 15.58
CA ILE A 2 -30.29 5.97 14.66
C ILE A 2 -29.91 4.77 13.81
N ASP A 3 -30.19 4.84 12.51
CA ASP A 3 -29.87 3.80 11.53
C ASP A 3 -28.38 3.44 11.60
N ALA A 4 -28.08 2.18 11.93
CA ALA A 4 -26.73 1.61 11.95
C ALA A 4 -26.06 1.54 10.56
N LYS A 5 -26.63 2.21 9.55
CA LYS A 5 -26.06 2.30 8.20
C LYS A 5 -24.95 3.34 8.07
N ASN A 6 -24.72 4.16 9.10
CA ASN A 6 -23.65 5.17 9.09
C ASN A 6 -22.32 4.71 9.72
N LEU A 7 -22.03 3.40 9.77
CA LEU A 7 -20.78 2.88 10.35
C LEU A 7 -19.71 2.50 9.30
N LYS A 8 -19.99 2.63 8.00
CA LYS A 8 -19.03 2.28 6.93
C LYS A 8 -18.47 3.47 6.16
N SER A 9 -18.67 4.70 6.61
CA SER A 9 -18.28 5.90 5.85
C SER A 9 -17.32 6.84 6.59
N GLN A 10 -16.49 6.29 7.49
CA GLN A 10 -15.36 7.00 8.13
C GLN A 10 -14.11 6.12 8.27
N LYS A 11 -13.88 5.20 7.32
CA LYS A 11 -12.62 4.43 7.19
C LYS A 11 -12.07 4.52 5.76
N GLU A 12 -12.00 5.74 5.27
CA GLU A 12 -11.29 6.13 4.03
C GLU A 12 -10.42 7.37 4.33
N SER A 13 -9.86 7.45 5.53
CA SER A 13 -8.84 8.45 5.85
C SER A 13 -7.48 7.80 5.66
N ASP A 14 -6.86 8.08 4.50
CA ASP A 14 -5.49 7.74 4.11
C ASP A 14 -5.14 6.24 4.19
N MET A 15 -5.55 5.42 3.21
CA MET A 15 -4.89 4.12 3.03
C MET A 15 -3.43 4.40 2.64
N SER A 16 -2.56 4.36 3.63
CA SER A 16 -1.13 4.52 3.42
C SER A 16 -0.47 3.15 3.43
N TYR A 17 0.36 2.90 2.43
CA TYR A 17 1.08 1.65 2.32
C TYR A 17 2.45 1.82 2.96
N LYS A 18 2.73 0.98 3.96
CA LYS A 18 4.00 0.99 4.66
C LYS A 18 4.83 -0.24 4.35
N MET A 19 6.06 -0.02 3.92
CA MET A 19 7.03 -1.08 3.62
C MET A 19 8.45 -0.62 3.94
N ASP A 20 9.24 -1.49 4.58
CA ASP A 20 10.63 -1.22 4.97
C ASP A 20 10.85 0.12 5.72
N GLY A 21 9.84 0.56 6.48
CA GLY A 21 9.87 1.80 7.25
C GLY A 21 9.50 3.07 6.46
N ALA A 22 9.32 2.96 5.15
CA ALA A 22 8.75 4.03 4.32
C ALA A 22 7.22 3.93 4.28
N LYS A 23 6.55 5.06 4.12
CA LYS A 23 5.10 5.17 3.96
C LYS A 23 4.78 5.92 2.67
N PHE A 24 3.87 5.36 1.89
CA PHE A 24 3.40 5.92 0.63
C PHE A 24 1.89 6.04 0.64
N GLN A 25 1.39 6.97 -0.16
CA GLN A 25 -0.06 7.17 -0.30
C GLN A 25 -0.67 6.11 -1.22
N THR A 26 0.13 5.56 -2.14
CA THR A 26 -0.31 4.54 -3.09
C THR A 26 0.73 3.46 -3.29
N MET A 27 0.28 2.28 -3.75
CA MET A 27 1.15 1.19 -4.18
C MET A 27 2.11 1.62 -5.29
N GLU A 28 1.60 2.39 -6.26
CA GLU A 28 2.37 2.85 -7.42
C GLU A 28 3.56 3.73 -6.99
N GLU A 29 3.35 4.67 -6.06
CA GLU A 29 4.46 5.48 -5.51
C GLU A 29 5.49 4.65 -4.75
N LEU A 30 5.04 3.63 -4.01
CA LEU A 30 5.93 2.70 -3.32
C LEU A 30 6.76 1.92 -4.35
N ILE A 31 6.11 1.39 -5.38
CA ILE A 31 6.74 0.64 -6.46
C ILE A 31 7.76 1.52 -7.18
N ASP A 32 7.40 2.72 -7.64
CA ASP A 32 8.33 3.62 -8.32
C ASP A 32 9.54 4.01 -7.45
N ALA A 33 9.34 4.20 -6.14
CA ALA A 33 10.41 4.56 -5.22
C ALA A 33 11.32 3.38 -4.87
N PHE A 34 10.77 2.18 -4.70
CA PHE A 34 11.52 1.00 -4.25
C PHE A 34 12.00 0.11 -5.39
N TYR A 35 11.29 0.03 -6.52
CA TYR A 35 11.64 -0.84 -7.64
C TYR A 35 13.08 -0.64 -8.13
N PRO A 36 13.64 0.59 -8.24
CA PRO A 36 15.05 0.77 -8.58
C PRO A 36 16.05 0.08 -7.63
N LEU A 37 15.65 -0.22 -6.38
CA LEU A 37 16.46 -0.96 -5.41
C LEU A 37 16.29 -2.48 -5.56
N TYR A 38 15.17 -2.93 -6.12
CA TYR A 38 14.81 -4.35 -6.27
C TYR A 38 14.91 -4.83 -7.73
N SER A 39 15.14 -3.94 -8.70
CA SER A 39 15.19 -4.25 -10.13
C SER A 39 16.34 -5.16 -10.51
N ASP A 40 17.42 -5.18 -9.71
CA ASP A 40 18.51 -6.15 -9.86
C ASP A 40 18.14 -7.56 -9.36
N THR A 41 17.08 -7.68 -8.55
CA THR A 41 16.69 -8.93 -7.89
C THR A 41 15.46 -9.59 -8.51
N MET A 42 14.50 -8.79 -8.98
CA MET A 42 13.22 -9.27 -9.52
C MET A 42 12.65 -8.26 -10.53
N SER A 43 11.70 -8.73 -11.33
CA SER A 43 10.98 -7.87 -12.29
C SER A 43 9.93 -7.02 -11.58
N GLU A 44 9.45 -5.97 -12.23
CA GLU A 44 8.43 -5.06 -11.69
C GLU A 44 7.15 -5.80 -11.28
N ASP A 45 6.66 -6.73 -12.11
CA ASP A 45 5.49 -7.58 -11.80
C ASP A 45 5.70 -8.44 -10.54
N ASP A 46 6.92 -8.94 -10.32
CA ASP A 46 7.25 -9.72 -9.12
C ASP A 46 7.37 -8.80 -7.91
N PHE A 47 7.89 -7.58 -8.11
CA PHE A 47 7.97 -6.57 -7.07
C PHE A 47 6.58 -6.08 -6.66
N GLU A 48 5.66 -5.84 -7.58
CA GLU A 48 4.28 -5.44 -7.27
C GLU A 48 3.61 -6.46 -6.34
N LYS A 49 3.74 -7.76 -6.64
CA LYS A 49 3.22 -8.83 -5.77
C LYS A 49 3.92 -8.84 -4.41
N TYR A 50 5.23 -8.70 -4.40
CA TYR A 50 6.00 -8.64 -3.17
C TYR A 50 5.53 -7.49 -2.28
N VAL A 51 5.32 -6.31 -2.86
CA VAL A 51 4.78 -5.15 -2.15
C VAL A 51 3.35 -5.43 -1.68
N GLN A 52 2.46 -5.99 -2.50
CA GLN A 52 1.09 -6.33 -2.08
C GLN A 52 1.06 -7.32 -0.90
N GLU A 53 1.99 -8.28 -0.84
CA GLU A 53 2.07 -9.26 0.23
C GLU A 53 2.79 -8.76 1.50
N ASN A 54 3.74 -7.83 1.35
CA ASN A 54 4.61 -7.37 2.45
C ASN A 54 4.24 -5.98 2.99
N ALA A 55 3.67 -5.12 2.15
CA ALA A 55 3.20 -3.82 2.57
C ALA A 55 1.97 -3.97 3.47
N LYS A 56 1.97 -3.18 4.54
CA LYS A 56 0.83 -3.12 5.46
C LYS A 56 0.00 -1.88 5.16
N GLU A 57 -1.29 -2.08 5.01
CA GLU A 57 -2.29 -1.01 5.01
C GLU A 57 -2.36 -0.42 6.43
N GLU A 58 -1.87 0.81 6.61
CA GLU A 58 -1.99 1.59 7.85
C GLU A 58 -2.95 2.76 7.70
#